data_AF-A0A8B7YDQ6-F1
#
_entry.id   AF-A0A8B7YDQ6-F1
#
_cell.length_a   1.000
_cell.length_b   1.000
_cell.length_c   1.000
_cell.angle_alpha   90.00
_cell.angle_beta   90.00
_cell.angle_gamma   90.00
#
_symmetry.space_group_name_H-M   'P 1'
#
loop_
_entity.id
_entity.type
_entity.pdbx_description
1 polymer ?
#
loop_
_entity_poly.entity_id
_entity_poly.type
_entity_poly.pdbx_seq_one_letter_code
_entity_poly.pdbx_strand_id
1 'polypeptide(L)'
;MSALPRPQMRGLLNSHLKKHFAIGVVLAIAGAAGVKFFIYDWRKAKYAEFYRTYDVQKDFERMRELGVFQSVRPLSESGGDE
;
A
#
# COMPACT_ATOMS: atom_id res chain seq x y z
N MET A 1 -22.15 -56.82 -6.85
CA MET A 1 -21.51 -55.80 -6.00
C MET A 1 -20.04 -55.71 -6.38
N SER A 2 -19.60 -54.58 -6.92
CA SER A 2 -18.18 -54.37 -7.26
C SER A 2 -17.37 -54.17 -5.98
N ALA A 3 -16.26 -54.88 -5.81
CA ALA A 3 -15.33 -54.67 -4.69
C ALA A 3 -14.51 -53.39 -4.92
N LEU A 4 -14.22 -52.64 -3.86
CA LEU A 4 -13.39 -51.44 -3.97
C LEU A 4 -11.92 -51.79 -4.29
N PRO A 5 -11.26 -51.06 -5.21
CA PRO A 5 -9.84 -51.22 -5.45
C PRO A 5 -9.01 -50.75 -4.24
N ARG A 6 -7.83 -51.34 -4.04
CA ARG A 6 -6.97 -51.00 -2.90
C ARG A 6 -6.45 -49.55 -3.02
N PRO A 7 -6.60 -48.73 -1.97
CA PRO A 7 -6.06 -47.37 -1.97
C PRO A 7 -4.53 -47.37 -1.79
N GLN A 8 -3.91 -46.21 -2.00
CA GLN A 8 -2.49 -46.03 -1.71
C GLN A 8 -2.22 -46.14 -0.20
N MET A 9 -1.40 -47.12 0.20
CA MET A 9 -1.09 -47.38 1.63
C MET A 9 0.30 -46.88 2.07
N ARG A 10 1.11 -46.35 1.16
CA ARG A 10 2.51 -45.94 1.43
C ARG A 10 2.82 -44.59 0.81
N GLY A 11 3.72 -43.84 1.44
CA GLY A 11 4.19 -42.55 0.92
C GLY A 11 3.17 -41.40 1.01
N LEU A 12 2.12 -41.56 1.82
CA LEU A 12 1.05 -40.57 2.00
C LEU A 12 1.60 -39.21 2.44
N LEU A 13 2.54 -39.20 3.39
CA LEU A 13 3.19 -37.99 3.88
C LEU A 13 3.93 -37.24 2.76
N ASN A 14 4.71 -37.95 1.94
CA ASN A 14 5.47 -37.34 0.85
C ASN A 14 4.54 -36.73 -0.22
N SER A 15 3.43 -37.42 -0.52
CA SER A 15 2.40 -36.91 -1.44
C SER A 15 1.76 -35.63 -0.91
N HIS A 16 1.36 -35.63 0.37
CA HIS A 16 0.79 -34.45 1.02
C HIS A 16 1.79 -33.28 1.09
N LEU A 17 3.04 -33.55 1.47
CA LEU A 17 4.07 -32.53 1.60
C LEU A 17 4.31 -31.81 0.26
N LYS A 18 4.46 -32.55 -0.84
CA LYS A 18 4.64 -31.96 -2.17
C LYS A 18 3.46 -31.07 -2.56
N LYS A 19 2.24 -31.53 -2.32
CA LYS A 19 1.02 -30.77 -2.62
C LYS A 19 0.95 -29.47 -1.80
N HIS A 20 1.11 -29.56 -0.49
CA HIS A 20 1.00 -28.40 0.40
C HIS A 20 2.17 -27.43 0.23
N PHE A 21 3.37 -27.93 -0.10
CA PHE A 21 4.51 -27.07 -0.41
C PHE A 21 4.22 -26.21 -1.65
N ALA A 22 3.73 -26.80 -2.74
CA ALA A 22 3.36 -26.06 -3.94
C ALA A 22 2.28 -25.00 -3.66
N ILE A 23 1.25 -25.38 -2.89
CA ILE A 23 0.19 -24.44 -2.48
C ILE A 23 0.77 -23.30 -1.63
N GLY A 24 1.64 -23.62 -0.68
CA GLY A 24 2.28 -22.63 0.20
C GLY A 24 3.10 -21.60 -0.57
N VAL A 25 3.90 -22.06 -1.54
CA VAL A 25 4.69 -21.16 -2.41
C VAL A 25 3.79 -20.24 -3.23
N VAL A 26 2.74 -20.78 -3.83
CA VAL A 26 1.79 -19.97 -4.64
C VAL A 26 1.10 -18.93 -3.77
N LEU A 27 0.62 -19.31 -2.58
CA LEU A 27 -0.02 -18.38 -1.66
C LEU A 27 0.94 -17.29 -1.15
N ALA A 28 2.20 -17.63 -0.88
CA ALA A 28 3.20 -16.66 -0.47
C ALA A 28 3.46 -15.62 -1.57
N ILE A 29 3.64 -16.06 -2.82
CA ILE A 29 3.84 -15.16 -3.97
C ILE A 29 2.60 -14.29 -4.19
N ALA A 30 1.40 -14.87 -4.13
CA ALA A 30 0.16 -14.13 -4.29
C ALA A 30 -0.02 -13.07 -3.20
N GLY A 31 0.28 -13.42 -1.94
CA GLY A 31 0.27 -12.49 -0.82
C GLY A 31 1.25 -11.33 -1.00
N ALA A 32 2.49 -11.63 -1.37
CA ALA A 32 3.51 -10.62 -1.64
C ALA A 32 3.11 -9.68 -2.79
N ALA A 33 2.60 -10.24 -3.89
CA ALA A 33 2.09 -9.46 -5.01
C ALA A 33 0.91 -8.57 -4.59
N GLY A 34 -0.02 -9.10 -3.78
CA GLY A 34 -1.14 -8.34 -3.23
C GLY A 34 -0.67 -7.11 -2.44
N VAL A 35 0.25 -7.29 -1.49
CA VAL A 35 0.79 -6.16 -0.72
C VAL A 35 1.49 -5.14 -1.64
N LYS A 36 2.28 -5.61 -2.61
CA LYS A 36 2.95 -4.72 -3.58
C LYS A 36 1.96 -3.81 -4.31
N PHE A 37 0.97 -4.39 -4.97
CA PHE A 37 0.07 -3.63 -5.83
C PHE A 37 -0.96 -2.81 -5.04
N PHE A 38 -1.59 -3.41 -4.04
CA PHE A 38 -2.68 -2.76 -3.32
C PHE A 38 -2.18 -1.73 -2.29
N ILE A 39 -0.98 -1.90 -1.73
CA ILE A 39 -0.48 -1.00 -0.70
C ILE A 39 0.66 -0.14 -1.24
N TYR A 40 1.75 -0.74 -1.70
CA TYR A 40 2.93 0.03 -2.06
C TYR A 40 2.72 0.89 -3.29
N ASP A 41 2.23 0.30 -4.38
CA ASP A 41 2.10 1.02 -5.64
C ASP A 41 0.96 2.06 -5.58
N TRP A 42 -0.14 1.76 -4.89
CA TRP A 42 -1.19 2.74 -4.62
C TRP A 42 -0.66 3.95 -3.82
N ARG A 43 0.12 3.72 -2.76
CA ARG A 43 0.73 4.81 -1.98
C ARG A 43 1.69 5.64 -2.83
N LYS A 44 2.61 4.99 -3.57
CA LYS A 44 3.56 5.70 -4.46
C LYS A 44 2.83 6.55 -5.49
N ALA A 45 1.77 6.02 -6.10
CA ALA A 45 0.97 6.74 -7.07
C ALA A 45 0.31 7.98 -6.44
N LYS A 46 -0.19 7.88 -5.20
CA LYS A 46 -0.78 9.02 -4.49
C LYS A 46 0.23 10.13 -4.17
N TYR A 47 1.43 9.78 -3.72
CA TYR A 47 2.48 10.78 -3.53
C TYR A 47 2.90 11.43 -4.86
N ALA A 48 3.06 10.63 -5.92
CA ALA A 48 3.40 11.15 -7.24
C ALA A 48 2.32 12.08 -7.80
N GLU A 49 1.04 11.73 -7.61
CA GLU A 49 -0.12 12.54 -8.00
C GLU A 49 -0.13 13.87 -7.25
N PHE A 50 0.10 13.86 -5.93
CA PHE A 50 0.16 15.07 -5.12
C PHE A 50 1.25 16.03 -5.62
N TYR A 51 2.49 15.55 -5.77
CA TYR A 51 3.61 16.40 -6.18
C TYR A 51 3.60 16.81 -7.66
N ARG A 52 2.75 16.20 -8.50
CA ARG A 52 2.68 16.54 -9.93
C ARG A 52 2.22 17.99 -10.17
N THR A 53 1.34 18.50 -9.33
CA THR A 53 0.75 19.84 -9.47
C THR A 53 0.89 20.66 -8.18
N TYR A 54 1.75 20.24 -7.26
CA TYR A 54 1.92 20.92 -5.98
C TYR A 54 2.74 22.20 -6.16
N ASP A 55 2.14 23.32 -5.79
CA ASP A 55 2.79 24.63 -5.72
C ASP A 55 2.98 24.99 -4.24
N VAL A 56 4.25 25.03 -3.83
CA VAL A 56 4.65 25.22 -2.43
C VAL A 56 4.28 26.62 -1.95
N GLN A 57 4.43 27.63 -2.79
CA GLN A 57 4.18 29.03 -2.45
C GLN A 57 2.69 29.25 -2.22
N LYS A 58 1.84 28.72 -3.09
CA LYS A 58 0.39 28.80 -2.94
C LYS A 58 -0.11 28.12 -1.67
N ASP A 59 0.42 26.94 -1.35
CA ASP A 59 0.03 26.21 -0.14
C ASP A 59 0.55 26.91 1.13
N PHE A 60 1.76 27.48 1.07
CA PHE A 60 2.31 28.32 2.14
C PHE A 60 1.45 29.57 2.38
N GLU A 61 1.08 30.30 1.33
CA GLU A 61 0.24 31.49 1.44
C GLU A 61 -1.11 31.16 2.08
N ARG A 62 -1.73 30.05 1.67
CA ARG A 62 -2.95 29.53 2.30
C ARG A 62 -2.76 29.26 3.80
N MET A 63 -1.67 28.61 4.19
CA MET A 63 -1.40 28.32 5.62
C MET A 63 -1.05 29.57 6.42
N ARG A 64 -0.38 30.54 5.79
CA ARG A 64 -0.04 31.84 6.39
C ARG A 64 -1.30 32.66 6.67
N GLU A 65 -2.24 32.70 5.74
CA GLU A 65 -3.54 33.37 5.93
C GLU A 65 -4.37 32.72 7.04
N LEU A 66 -4.26 31.41 7.23
CA LEU A 66 -4.89 30.68 8.33
C LEU A 66 -4.22 30.93 9.70
N GLY A 67 -3.12 31.72 9.76
CA GLY A 67 -2.44 32.06 11.00
C GLY A 67 -1.73 30.87 11.68
N VAL A 68 -1.39 29.83 10.92
CA VAL A 68 -0.73 28.62 11.46
C VAL A 68 0.73 28.90 11.84
N PHE A 69 1.36 29.85 11.17
CA PHE A 69 2.78 30.17 11.40
C PHE A 69 2.95 31.18 12.53
N GLN A 70 3.86 30.87 13.45
CA GLN A 70 4.31 31.82 14.48
C GLN A 70 5.37 32.80 13.95
N SER A 71 6.12 32.40 12.93
CA SER A 71 7.22 33.20 12.36
C SER A 71 6.79 34.18 11.27
N VAL A 72 5.59 34.01 10.69
CA VAL A 72 5.11 34.81 9.56
C VAL A 72 3.67 35.22 9.82
N ARG A 73 3.39 36.52 9.76
CA ARG A 73 2.04 37.05 9.95
C ARG A 73 1.15 36.81 8.72
N PRO A 74 -0.18 36.72 8.89
CA PRO A 74 -1.13 36.70 7.77
C PRO A 74 -0.93 37.92 6.86
N LEU A 75 -1.05 37.71 5.53
CA LEU A 75 -0.93 38.83 4.59
C LEU A 75 -2.03 39.88 4.81
N SER A 76 -3.22 39.45 5.25
CA SER A 76 -4.36 40.31 5.58
C SER A 76 -4.09 41.31 6.70
N GLU A 77 -3.14 41.02 7.60
CA GLU A 77 -2.79 41.87 8.74
C GLU A 77 -1.55 42.73 8.50
N SER A 78 -0.72 42.39 7.50
CA SER A 78 0.54 43.10 7.22
C SER A 78 0.38 44.32 6.32
N GLY A 79 -0.80 44.53 5.72
CA GLY A 79 -1.13 45.74 4.95
C GLY A 79 -1.68 46.91 5.78
N GLY A 80 -1.63 46.83 7.12
CA GLY A 80 -2.10 47.87 8.04
C GLY A 80 -1.00 48.67 8.74
N ASP A 81 0.28 48.37 8.47
CA ASP A 81 1.45 48.99 9.11
C ASP A 81 2.34 49.71 8.06
N GLU A 82 1.73 50.50 7.17
CA GLU A 82 2.39 51.61 6.44
C GLU A 82 1.71 52.95 6.76
#